data_AF-A0A7X7QHR3-F1
#
_entry.id   AF-A0A7X7QHR3-F1
#
_cell.length_a   1.000
_cell.length_b   1.000
_cell.length_c   1.000
_cell.angle_alpha   90.00
_cell.angle_beta   90.00
_cell.angle_gamma   90.00
#
_symmetry.space_group_name_H-M   'P 1'
#
loop_
_entity.id
_entity.type
_entity.pdbx_description
1 polymer ?
#
loop_
_entity_poly.entity_id
_entity_poly.type
_entity_poly.pdbx_seq_one_letter_code
_entity_poly.pdbx_strand_id
1 'polypeptide(L)'
;MGLFWRTIAVLLCLVALAGCRTLAQPAWSKPGSADVQRARALRYDPYPESEPGPALVGVRPREYEVAPPEPSRARWHLGGWGQ
;
A
#
# COMPACT_ATOMS: atom_id res chain seq x y z
N MET A 1 10.04 3.98 -49.63
CA MET A 1 10.24 2.82 -48.74
C MET A 1 10.54 3.21 -47.28
N GLY A 2 11.35 4.25 -47.02
CA GLY A 2 11.70 4.63 -45.63
C GLY A 2 10.55 5.16 -44.76
N LEU A 3 9.55 5.86 -45.34
CA LEU A 3 8.44 6.42 -44.55
C LEU A 3 7.52 5.33 -43.97
N PHE A 4 7.26 4.26 -44.75
CA PHE A 4 6.45 3.11 -44.34
C PHE A 4 7.09 2.32 -43.18
N TRP A 5 8.40 2.13 -43.23
CA TRP A 5 9.12 1.46 -42.15
C TRP A 5 9.14 2.28 -40.86
N ARG A 6 9.27 3.62 -40.98
CA ARG A 6 9.19 4.54 -39.84
C ARG A 6 7.82 4.50 -39.18
N THR A 7 6.74 4.47 -39.96
CA THR A 7 5.38 4.35 -39.41
C THR A 7 5.15 3.02 -38.70
N ILE A 8 5.66 1.92 -39.25
CA ILE A 8 5.56 0.59 -38.62
C ILE A 8 6.33 0.56 -37.29
N ALA A 9 7.55 1.10 -37.26
CA ALA A 9 8.34 1.15 -36.03
C ALA A 9 7.65 1.98 -34.93
N VAL A 10 7.06 3.12 -35.28
CA VAL A 10 6.29 3.95 -34.33
C VAL A 10 5.07 3.20 -33.79
N LEU A 11 4.32 2.51 -34.65
CA LEU A 11 3.16 1.74 -34.23
C LEU A 11 3.53 0.58 -33.30
N LEU A 12 4.63 -0.13 -33.58
CA LEU A 12 5.14 -1.20 -32.72
C LEU A 12 5.57 -0.66 -31.34
N CYS A 13 6.25 0.50 -31.28
CA CYS A 13 6.58 1.15 -30.02
C CYS A 13 5.33 1.52 -29.20
N LEU A 14 4.28 2.04 -29.85
CA LEU A 14 3.04 2.41 -29.16
C LEU A 14 2.30 1.20 -28.59
N VAL A 15 2.31 0.06 -29.30
CA VAL A 15 1.71 -1.19 -28.81
C VAL A 15 2.50 -1.74 -27.62
N ALA A 16 3.83 -1.65 -27.62
CA ALA A 16 4.66 -2.07 -26.49
C ALA A 16 4.42 -1.23 -25.21
N LEU A 17 4.01 0.04 -25.37
CA LEU A 17 3.65 0.93 -24.27
C LEU A 17 2.22 0.71 -23.73
N ALA A 18 1.37 -0.05 -24.42
CA ALA A 18 0.02 -0.38 -23.97
C ALA A 18 -0.04 -1.48 -22.89
N GLY A 19 1.11 -1.84 -22.30
CA GLY A 19 1.20 -2.82 -21.22
C GLY A 19 0.47 -2.38 -19.94
N CYS A 20 -0.10 -3.36 -19.24
CA CYS A 20 -0.73 -3.27 -17.91
C CYS A 20 -2.21 -2.85 -17.85
N ARG A 21 -3.04 -3.13 -18.88
CA ARG A 21 -4.51 -3.05 -18.72
C ARG A 21 -5.07 -4.08 -17.72
N THR A 22 -4.41 -5.23 -17.58
CA THR A 22 -4.85 -6.33 -16.70
C THR A 22 -4.34 -6.22 -15.26
N LEU A 23 -3.40 -5.32 -14.99
CA LEU A 23 -2.92 -5.04 -13.63
C LEU A 23 -3.81 -3.96 -12.98
N ALA A 24 -3.90 -3.99 -11.66
CA ALA A 24 -4.64 -2.99 -10.90
C ALA A 24 -4.05 -1.59 -11.16
N GLN A 25 -4.77 -0.76 -11.92
CA GLN A 25 -4.36 0.60 -12.24
C GLN A 25 -4.59 1.51 -11.02
N PRO A 26 -3.67 2.44 -10.72
CA PRO A 26 -3.89 3.44 -9.69
C PRO A 26 -5.00 4.42 -10.14
N ALA A 27 -5.92 4.73 -9.24
CA ALA A 27 -6.98 5.70 -9.49
C ALA A 27 -6.46 7.13 -9.24
N TRP A 28 -5.89 7.76 -10.27
CA TRP A 28 -5.22 9.06 -10.16
C TRP A 28 -6.11 10.22 -9.72
N SER A 29 -7.40 10.21 -10.09
CA SER A 29 -8.32 11.33 -9.82
C SER A 29 -9.41 11.02 -8.80
N LYS A 30 -9.66 9.75 -8.49
CA LYS A 30 -10.74 9.30 -7.59
C LYS A 30 -10.29 8.06 -6.80
N PRO A 31 -9.37 8.20 -5.84
CA PRO A 31 -8.84 7.07 -5.07
C PRO A 31 -9.86 6.41 -4.11
N GLY A 32 -11.11 6.92 -4.03
CA GLY A 32 -12.15 6.43 -3.13
C GLY A 32 -12.10 7.10 -1.75
N SER A 33 -13.03 6.75 -0.87
CA SER A 33 -13.05 7.26 0.51
C SER A 33 -11.87 6.70 1.32
N ALA A 34 -11.53 7.38 2.42
CA ALA A 34 -10.49 6.94 3.34
C ALA A 34 -10.74 5.51 3.85
N ASP A 35 -11.99 5.14 4.13
CA ASP A 35 -12.36 3.81 4.61
C ASP A 35 -12.08 2.71 3.58
N VAL A 36 -12.39 2.97 2.30
CA VAL A 36 -12.12 2.02 1.21
C VAL A 36 -10.61 1.86 1.01
N GLN A 37 -9.85 2.95 1.10
CA GLN A 37 -8.39 2.92 1.02
C GLN A 37 -7.80 2.12 2.20
N ARG A 38 -8.32 2.32 3.41
CA ARG A 38 -7.91 1.58 4.61
C ARG A 38 -8.20 0.09 4.48
N ALA A 39 -9.41 -0.28 4.09
CA ALA A 39 -9.79 -1.68 3.92
C ALA A 39 -8.91 -2.38 2.87
N ARG A 40 -8.54 -1.66 1.79
CA ARG A 40 -7.61 -2.15 0.79
C ARG A 40 -6.21 -2.32 1.36
N ALA A 41 -5.70 -1.34 2.10
CA ALA A 41 -4.40 -1.41 2.74
C ALA A 41 -4.30 -2.63 3.65
N LEU A 42 -5.27 -2.82 4.55
CA LEU A 42 -5.32 -3.97 5.47
C LEU A 42 -5.42 -5.32 4.75
N ARG A 43 -6.18 -5.40 3.65
CA ARG A 43 -6.35 -6.66 2.89
C ARG A 43 -5.08 -7.09 2.16
N TYR A 44 -4.31 -6.12 1.63
CA TYR A 44 -3.14 -6.39 0.79
C TYR A 44 -1.82 -6.12 1.52
N ASP A 45 -1.86 -5.87 2.83
CA ASP A 45 -0.66 -5.74 3.66
C ASP A 45 0.02 -7.12 3.80
N PRO A 46 1.26 -7.29 3.33
CA PRO A 46 2.01 -8.53 3.57
C PRO A 46 2.36 -8.74 5.05
N TYR A 47 2.28 -7.69 5.88
CA TYR A 47 2.54 -7.71 7.32
C TYR A 47 1.31 -7.18 8.06
N PRO A 48 0.19 -7.94 8.08
CA PRO A 48 -1.02 -7.50 8.78
C PRO A 48 -0.69 -7.19 10.24
N GLU A 49 -1.36 -6.19 10.81
CA GLU A 49 -1.20 -5.86 12.23
C GLU A 49 -1.39 -7.15 13.03
N SER A 50 -0.29 -7.62 13.63
CA SER A 50 -0.30 -8.84 14.40
C SER A 50 -1.21 -8.58 15.61
N GLU A 51 -2.19 -9.46 15.81
CA GLU A 51 -2.75 -9.67 17.14
C GLU A 51 -1.54 -9.86 18.07
N PRO A 52 -1.29 -8.95 19.01
CA PRO A 52 -0.16 -9.10 19.89
C PRO A 52 -0.35 -10.43 20.61
N GLY A 53 0.60 -11.34 20.41
CA GLY A 53 0.64 -12.59 21.16
C GLY A 53 0.61 -12.29 22.67
N PRO A 54 0.32 -13.31 23.50
CA PRO A 54 0.29 -13.13 24.95
C PRO A 54 1.56 -12.45 25.44
N ALA A 55 1.42 -11.58 26.44
CA ALA A 55 2.53 -10.80 26.97
C ALA A 55 3.72 -11.72 27.33
N LEU A 56 4.85 -11.50 26.68
CA LEU A 56 6.08 -12.26 26.91
C LEU A 56 6.82 -11.65 28.11
N VAL A 57 6.34 -11.93 29.32
CA VAL A 57 6.92 -11.45 30.58
C VAL A 57 8.22 -12.21 30.86
N GLY A 58 9.31 -11.49 31.12
CA GLY A 58 10.62 -12.08 31.47
C GLY A 58 11.44 -12.65 30.30
N VAL A 59 10.95 -12.56 29.06
CA VAL A 59 11.67 -13.05 27.86
C VAL A 59 12.67 -12.01 27.33
N ARG A 60 12.40 -10.73 27.57
CA ARG A 60 13.20 -9.60 27.05
C ARG A 60 14.24 -9.19 28.10
N PRO A 61 15.45 -8.78 27.70
CA PRO A 61 16.37 -8.13 28.63
C PRO A 61 15.73 -6.87 29.22
N ARG A 62 16.14 -6.51 30.44
CA ARG A 62 15.51 -5.45 31.25
C ARG A 62 15.41 -4.11 30.51
N GLU A 63 16.40 -3.81 29.67
CA GLU A 63 16.47 -2.56 28.92
C GLU A 63 15.47 -2.52 27.74
N TYR A 64 14.87 -3.66 27.39
CA TYR A 64 13.95 -3.86 26.26
C TYR A 64 12.58 -4.40 26.70
N GLU A 65 12.29 -4.33 28.01
CA GLU A 65 11.00 -4.72 28.58
C GLU A 65 9.87 -3.87 28.01
N VAL A 66 10.15 -2.58 27.81
CA VAL A 66 9.30 -1.63 27.09
C VAL A 66 9.78 -1.58 25.64
N ALA A 67 8.94 -2.00 24.70
CA ALA A 67 9.24 -1.82 23.28
C ALA A 67 9.39 -0.32 22.99
N PRO A 68 10.36 0.10 22.14
CA PRO A 68 10.40 1.46 21.65
C PRO A 68 9.02 1.84 21.12
N PRO A 69 8.55 3.08 21.35
CA PRO A 69 7.32 3.52 20.72
C PRO A 69 7.49 3.30 19.22
N GLU A 70 6.68 2.42 18.64
CA GLU A 70 6.64 2.30 17.19
C GLU A 70 6.39 3.71 16.66
N PRO A 71 7.12 4.17 15.62
CA PRO A 71 6.83 5.45 15.01
C PRO A 71 5.35 5.45 14.73
N SER A 72 4.63 6.46 15.25
CA SER A 72 3.17 6.53 15.22
C SER A 72 2.67 6.40 13.78
N ARG A 73 2.51 5.17 13.30
CA ARG A 73 1.72 4.86 12.13
C ARG A 73 0.31 5.27 12.52
N ALA A 74 -0.44 5.85 11.59
CA ALA A 74 -1.78 6.37 11.82
C ALA A 74 -2.69 5.30 12.44
N ARG A 75 -2.59 5.15 13.77
CA ARG A 75 -3.46 4.31 14.57
C ARG A 75 -4.75 5.08 14.60
N TRP A 76 -5.80 4.46 14.05
CA TRP A 76 -7.11 5.07 14.04
C TRP A 76 -7.57 5.20 15.49
N HIS A 77 -7.49 6.41 16.04
CA HIS A 77 -8.21 6.77 17.24
C HIS A 77 -9.69 6.83 16.87
N LEU A 78 -10.40 5.71 17.01
CA LEU A 78 -11.86 5.73 17.11
C LEU A 78 -12.20 6.35 18.46
N GLY A 79 -12.66 7.60 18.47
CA GLY A 79 -13.36 8.19 19.60
C GLY A 79 -12.83 9.54 20.05
N GLY A 80 -13.56 10.60 19.71
CA GLY A 80 -13.31 11.95 20.19
C GLY A 80 -13.98 13.08 19.41
N TRP A 81 -15.05 12.82 18.65
CA TRP A 81 -15.90 13.91 18.16
C TRP A 81 -16.91 14.26 19.27
N GLY A 82 -16.63 15.34 20.02
CA GLY A 82 -17.58 15.98 20.92
C GLY A 82 -17.23 15.90 22.41
N GLN A 83 -16.41 16.85 22.87
CA GLN A 83 -16.56 17.54 24.16
C GLN A 83 -16.56 19.04 23.85
#